data_AF-A0A9E0HCS9-F1
#
_entry.id   AF-A0A9E0HCS9-F1
#
_cell.length_a   1.000
_cell.length_b   1.000
_cell.length_c   1.000
_cell.angle_alpha   90.00
_cell.angle_beta   90.00
_cell.angle_gamma   90.00
#
_symmetry.space_group_name_H-M   'P 1'
#
loop_
_entity.id
_entity.type
_entity.pdbx_description
1 polymer ?
#
loop_
_entity_poly.entity_id
_entity_poly.type
_entity_poly.pdbx_seq_one_letter_code
_entity_poly.pdbx_strand_id
1 'polypeptide(L)'
;MTTRLLPALLAVLLASTAACVEAPAEGVAEPAALSWSDTSSRASFSLWKSSDSQFRFRLVDADGVILLTSEGYTARTGALTGLVSVLANGGELARYQLRTSATGGHFVLRAGNGEIIATGTNQGSLDEAEAAALAARDAIAGYRATWDAATGRRFALHLDNGGKHYWNLHAGNGEIVLRSQRYDSEAAALNGMFSVVDHGTSAARYQVLPANGGGYYLNLTASNGQVIGTSEVYATKSNAERARDAIIALLPTIVLL
;
A
#
# COMPACT_ATOMS: atom_id res chain seq x y z
N MET A 1 -29.08 24.06 81.76
CA MET A 1 -29.77 23.98 80.45
C MET A 1 -28.99 23.03 79.55
N THR A 2 -29.67 22.22 78.73
CA THR A 2 -29.12 21.39 77.61
C THR A 2 -27.89 20.51 77.93
N THR A 3 -28.04 19.34 78.58
CA THR A 3 -28.23 17.99 77.96
C THR A 3 -26.98 17.53 77.16
N ARG A 4 -26.02 16.76 77.69
CA ARG A 4 -25.97 15.32 78.09
C ARG A 4 -26.15 14.25 76.97
N LEU A 5 -25.00 13.67 76.60
CA LEU A 5 -24.68 12.22 76.39
C LEU A 5 -25.22 11.41 75.17
N LEU A 6 -24.32 10.53 74.69
CA LEU A 6 -24.41 9.44 73.69
C LEU A 6 -25.53 8.39 73.98
N PRO A 7 -25.91 7.45 73.07
CA PRO A 7 -25.16 6.82 71.94
C PRO A 7 -25.99 6.76 70.60
N ALA A 8 -25.79 5.92 69.56
CA ALA A 8 -24.94 4.74 69.32
C ALA A 8 -24.61 4.42 67.83
N LEU A 9 -23.41 3.87 67.59
CA LEU A 9 -23.08 2.66 66.79
C LEU A 9 -23.91 2.27 65.53
N LEU A 10 -23.31 2.41 64.33
CA LEU A 10 -23.45 1.42 63.25
C LEU A 10 -22.14 1.31 62.44
N ALA A 11 -21.82 0.10 61.97
CA ALA A 11 -20.47 -0.26 61.54
C ALA A 11 -20.20 -0.14 60.03
N VAL A 12 -18.95 0.21 59.74
CA VAL A 12 -18.11 -0.17 58.60
C VAL A 12 -18.69 -1.18 57.60
N LEU A 13 -18.69 -0.80 56.31
CA LEU A 13 -18.18 -1.68 55.25
C LEU A 13 -17.51 -0.85 54.15
N LEU A 14 -16.30 -1.23 53.75
CA LEU A 14 -15.65 -0.68 52.54
C LEU A 14 -16.15 -1.43 51.30
N ALA A 15 -16.56 -0.68 50.28
CA ALA A 15 -16.50 -1.06 48.87
C ALA A 15 -16.06 0.21 48.12
N SER A 16 -14.77 0.33 47.81
CA SER A 16 -14.13 -0.22 46.61
C SER A 16 -14.53 0.53 45.34
N THR A 17 -13.51 1.14 44.73
CA THR A 17 -13.53 1.92 43.50
C THR A 17 -14.10 1.18 42.30
N ALA A 18 -14.91 1.87 41.49
CA ALA A 18 -14.60 2.14 40.07
C ALA A 18 -15.79 2.86 39.40
N ALA A 19 -15.59 4.11 38.97
CA ALA A 19 -16.47 4.69 37.96
C ALA A 19 -16.10 4.06 36.61
N CYS A 20 -16.99 3.26 36.03
CA CYS A 20 -16.83 2.78 34.66
C CYS A 20 -17.03 3.95 33.69
N VAL A 21 -15.94 4.65 33.38
CA VAL A 21 -15.88 5.47 32.18
C VAL A 21 -15.95 4.52 30.98
N GLU A 22 -16.95 4.73 30.15
CA GLU A 22 -17.16 3.97 28.92
C GLU A 22 -15.98 4.24 27.97
N ALA A 23 -15.13 3.24 27.78
CA ALA A 23 -13.96 3.36 26.91
C ALA A 23 -14.42 3.48 25.44
N PRO A 24 -13.79 4.33 24.63
CA PRO A 24 -14.07 4.36 23.19
C PRO A 24 -13.75 2.98 22.61
N ALA A 25 -14.63 2.46 21.76
CA ALA A 25 -14.43 1.18 21.10
C ALA A 25 -13.15 1.23 20.27
N GLU A 26 -12.11 0.47 20.67
CA GLU A 26 -10.88 0.37 19.91
C GLU A 26 -11.18 -0.20 18.52
N GLY A 27 -10.77 0.55 17.49
CA GLY A 27 -10.90 0.11 16.11
C GLY A 27 -10.17 -1.22 15.90
N VAL A 28 -10.85 -2.16 15.23
CA VAL A 28 -10.33 -3.50 14.98
C VAL A 28 -8.95 -3.42 14.33
N ALA A 29 -7.92 -3.95 15.02
CA ALA A 29 -6.56 -3.95 14.51
C ALA A 29 -6.49 -4.66 13.15
N GLU A 30 -6.09 -3.93 12.09
CA GLU A 30 -5.89 -4.52 10.77
C GLU A 30 -4.81 -5.61 10.86
N PRO A 31 -5.01 -6.81 10.26
CA PRO A 31 -4.05 -7.90 10.37
C PRO A 31 -2.73 -7.52 9.68
N ALA A 32 -1.61 -7.71 10.40
CA ALA A 32 -0.26 -7.30 10.00
C ALA A 32 0.37 -8.14 8.84
N ALA A 33 -0.44 -8.53 7.85
CA ALA A 33 -0.03 -9.28 6.68
C ALA A 33 -0.29 -8.47 5.40
N LEU A 34 0.77 -7.82 4.91
CA LEU A 34 0.76 -6.96 3.71
C LEU A 34 -0.05 -5.67 3.89
N SER A 35 0.17 -4.91 4.97
CA SER A 35 -0.21 -3.50 4.99
C SER A 35 0.93 -2.67 4.40
N TRP A 36 0.81 -2.25 3.14
CA TRP A 36 1.55 -1.09 2.65
C TRP A 36 0.69 0.16 2.80
N SER A 37 1.21 1.15 3.50
CA SER A 37 0.66 2.50 3.63
C SER A 37 1.76 3.50 3.32
N ASP A 38 1.53 4.38 2.34
CA ASP A 38 2.36 5.58 2.22
C ASP A 38 2.12 6.47 3.45
N THR A 39 3.17 6.81 4.19
CA THR A 39 3.10 7.83 5.26
C THR A 39 3.41 9.24 4.73
N SER A 40 3.31 9.43 3.41
CA SER A 40 3.39 10.74 2.78
C SER A 40 2.06 11.50 2.93
N SER A 41 2.13 12.83 3.08
CA SER A 41 0.96 13.73 3.18
C SER A 41 0.29 13.96 1.80
N ARG A 42 -0.08 12.87 1.13
CA ARG A 42 -0.67 12.83 -0.22
C ARG A 42 -1.61 11.64 -0.32
N ALA A 43 -2.49 11.66 -1.32
CA ALA A 43 -3.28 10.49 -1.64
C ALA A 43 -2.38 9.30 -2.04
N SER A 44 -2.70 8.12 -1.51
CA SER A 44 -1.92 6.90 -1.71
C SER A 44 -2.82 5.67 -1.80
N PHE A 45 -2.34 4.65 -2.50
CA PHE A 45 -3.01 3.36 -2.49
C PHE A 45 -2.60 2.57 -1.25
N SER A 46 -3.36 1.53 -0.94
CA SER A 46 -2.94 0.47 -0.01
C SER A 46 -3.50 -0.83 -0.54
N LEU A 47 -2.66 -1.87 -0.65
CA LEU A 47 -3.04 -3.20 -1.13
C LEU A 47 -2.76 -4.21 -0.02
N TRP A 48 -3.80 -4.91 0.45
CA TRP A 48 -3.68 -5.87 1.55
C TRP A 48 -4.41 -7.18 1.25
N LYS A 49 -4.12 -8.21 2.05
CA LYS A 49 -4.92 -9.45 2.08
C LYS A 49 -5.85 -9.39 3.29
N SER A 50 -7.15 -9.33 3.00
CA SER A 50 -8.24 -9.33 3.98
C SER A 50 -8.40 -10.71 4.65
N SER A 51 -9.11 -10.75 5.78
CA SER A 51 -9.33 -11.96 6.60
C SER A 51 -10.13 -13.05 5.88
N ASP A 52 -10.97 -12.67 4.93
CA ASP A 52 -11.65 -13.52 3.94
C ASP A 52 -10.70 -14.16 2.90
N SER A 53 -9.38 -13.97 3.05
CA SER A 53 -8.33 -14.34 2.11
C SER A 53 -8.39 -13.67 0.73
N GLN A 54 -9.20 -12.64 0.55
CA GLN A 54 -9.23 -11.84 -0.67
C GLN A 54 -8.20 -10.70 -0.61
N PHE A 55 -7.60 -10.36 -1.75
CA PHE A 55 -6.81 -9.16 -1.91
C PHE A 55 -7.73 -7.99 -2.22
N ARG A 56 -7.54 -6.86 -1.54
CA ARG A 56 -8.30 -5.62 -1.74
C ARG A 56 -7.32 -4.45 -1.81
N PHE A 57 -7.68 -3.42 -2.56
CA PHE A 57 -6.99 -2.14 -2.51
C PHE A 57 -7.94 -1.00 -2.18
N ARG A 58 -7.40 0.05 -1.57
CA ARG A 58 -8.08 1.32 -1.29
C ARG A 58 -7.20 2.47 -1.76
N LEU A 59 -7.84 3.60 -2.02
CA LEU A 59 -7.20 4.90 -2.16
C LEU A 59 -7.60 5.71 -0.93
N VAL A 60 -6.61 6.23 -0.22
CA VAL A 60 -6.80 7.22 0.84
C VAL A 60 -6.33 8.59 0.36
N ASP A 61 -6.84 9.67 0.97
CA ASP A 61 -6.27 11.00 0.82
C ASP A 61 -5.07 11.24 1.76
N ALA A 62 -4.60 12.49 1.84
CA ALA A 62 -3.47 12.88 2.67
C ALA A 62 -3.72 12.76 4.19
N ASP A 63 -4.98 12.75 4.61
CA ASP A 63 -5.42 12.64 6.00
C ASP A 63 -5.80 11.19 6.36
N GLY A 64 -5.69 10.25 5.40
CA GLY A 64 -6.02 8.84 5.55
C GLY A 64 -7.50 8.50 5.31
N VAL A 65 -8.31 9.46 4.85
CA VAL A 65 -9.74 9.23 4.58
C VAL A 65 -9.90 8.37 3.31
N ILE A 66 -10.74 7.33 3.39
CA ILE A 66 -10.95 6.40 2.29
C ILE A 66 -11.80 7.06 1.19
N LEU A 67 -11.17 7.33 0.04
CA LEU A 67 -11.80 7.89 -1.15
C LEU A 67 -12.50 6.79 -1.98
N LEU A 68 -11.84 5.65 -2.18
CA LEU A 68 -12.44 4.48 -2.83
C LEU A 68 -11.85 3.15 -2.32
N THR A 69 -12.58 2.06 -2.55
CA THR A 69 -12.13 0.69 -2.28
C THR A 69 -12.52 -0.24 -3.41
N SER A 70 -11.69 -1.25 -3.68
CA SER A 70 -11.92 -2.28 -4.68
C SER A 70 -12.86 -3.38 -4.20
N GLU A 71 -13.34 -4.21 -5.12
CA GLU A 71 -13.84 -5.54 -4.77
C GLU A 71 -12.70 -6.46 -4.25
N GLY A 72 -13.07 -7.65 -3.77
CA GLY A 72 -12.13 -8.65 -3.29
C GLY A 72 -11.68 -9.62 -4.37
N TYR A 73 -10.37 -9.68 -4.63
CA TYR A 73 -9.76 -10.54 -5.63
C TYR A 73 -9.16 -11.80 -5.00
N THR A 74 -9.21 -12.95 -5.68
CA THR A 74 -8.60 -14.19 -5.18
C THR A 74 -7.07 -14.24 -5.32
N ALA A 75 -6.48 -13.32 -6.09
CA ALA A 75 -5.03 -13.25 -6.32
C ALA A 75 -4.52 -11.80 -6.37
N ARG A 76 -3.29 -11.58 -5.86
CA ARG A 76 -2.63 -10.26 -5.83
C ARG A 76 -2.55 -9.62 -7.22
N THR A 77 -2.18 -10.39 -8.25
CA THR A 77 -2.11 -9.90 -9.64
C THR A 77 -3.47 -9.44 -10.19
N GLY A 78 -4.57 -10.05 -9.72
CA GLY A 78 -5.93 -9.60 -10.05
C GLY A 78 -6.21 -8.22 -9.46
N ALA A 79 -5.94 -8.05 -8.17
CA ALA A 79 -6.07 -6.77 -7.49
C ALA A 79 -5.19 -5.67 -8.12
N LEU A 80 -3.95 -6.00 -8.50
CA LEU A 80 -3.06 -5.09 -9.23
C LEU A 80 -3.57 -4.74 -10.63
N THR A 81 -4.23 -5.68 -11.33
CA THR A 81 -4.88 -5.39 -12.62
C THR A 81 -6.05 -4.43 -12.43
N GLY A 82 -6.86 -4.61 -11.37
CA GLY A 82 -7.89 -3.68 -10.97
C GLY A 82 -7.35 -2.29 -10.63
N LEU A 83 -6.24 -2.21 -9.89
CA LEU A 83 -5.57 -0.96 -9.52
C LEU A 83 -5.06 -0.21 -10.76
N VAL A 84 -4.38 -0.91 -11.68
CA VAL A 84 -3.93 -0.31 -12.96
C VAL A 84 -5.12 0.20 -13.79
N SER A 85 -6.25 -0.52 -13.77
CA SER A 85 -7.50 -0.07 -14.40
C SER A 85 -8.06 1.20 -13.73
N VAL A 86 -8.03 1.28 -12.39
CA VAL A 86 -8.43 2.49 -11.64
C VAL A 86 -7.52 3.66 -11.98
N LEU A 87 -6.21 3.45 -12.05
CA LEU A 87 -5.27 4.49 -12.48
C LEU A 87 -5.49 4.92 -13.94
N ALA A 88 -5.88 4.02 -14.83
CA ALA A 88 -6.11 4.32 -16.25
C ALA A 88 -7.43 5.07 -16.50
N ASN A 89 -8.50 4.77 -15.75
CA ASN A 89 -9.84 5.33 -15.98
C ASN A 89 -10.22 6.44 -14.99
N GLY A 90 -9.64 6.47 -13.79
CA GLY A 90 -10.04 7.36 -12.69
C GLY A 90 -9.73 8.85 -12.88
N GLY A 91 -8.91 9.22 -13.87
CA GLY A 91 -8.73 10.63 -14.25
C GLY A 91 -9.94 11.25 -14.97
N GLU A 92 -10.82 10.40 -15.53
CA GLU A 92 -11.99 10.80 -16.32
C GLU A 92 -13.26 10.81 -15.47
N LEU A 93 -13.79 12.00 -15.13
CA LEU A 93 -15.02 12.13 -14.33
C LEU A 93 -16.22 11.40 -14.95
N ALA A 94 -16.29 11.29 -16.27
CA ALA A 94 -17.33 10.54 -17.00
C ALA A 94 -17.36 9.03 -16.70
N ARG A 95 -16.33 8.48 -16.04
CA ARG A 95 -16.28 7.08 -15.58
C ARG A 95 -16.92 6.86 -14.21
N TYR A 96 -17.23 7.95 -13.50
CA TYR A 96 -17.88 7.92 -12.20
C TYR A 96 -19.39 7.92 -12.40
N GLN A 97 -20.08 6.96 -11.79
CA GLN A 97 -21.54 6.91 -11.75
C GLN A 97 -22.01 7.07 -10.31
N LEU A 98 -22.74 8.15 -10.03
CA LEU A 98 -23.44 8.33 -8.76
C LEU A 98 -24.59 7.33 -8.60
N ARG A 99 -24.81 6.89 -7.37
CA ARG A 99 -25.81 5.90 -6.97
C ARG A 99 -26.40 6.24 -5.61
N THR A 100 -27.71 6.09 -5.48
CA THR A 100 -28.40 6.19 -4.19
C THR A 100 -28.27 4.88 -3.42
N SER A 101 -28.18 4.99 -2.10
CA SER A 101 -28.27 3.91 -1.11
C SER A 101 -29.45 4.21 -0.17
N ALA A 102 -29.87 3.23 0.63
CA ALA A 102 -30.88 3.45 1.68
C ALA A 102 -30.43 4.50 2.73
N THR A 103 -29.12 4.76 2.82
CA THR A 103 -28.47 5.64 3.80
C THR A 103 -27.76 6.84 3.17
N GLY A 104 -28.10 7.21 1.93
CA GLY A 104 -27.52 8.39 1.25
C GLY A 104 -27.02 8.11 -0.17
N GLY A 105 -25.80 8.55 -0.50
CA GLY A 105 -25.21 8.45 -1.84
C GLY A 105 -23.83 7.79 -1.85
N HIS A 106 -23.46 7.17 -2.96
CA HIS A 106 -22.09 6.72 -3.23
C HIS A 106 -21.79 6.83 -4.74
N PHE A 107 -20.53 6.69 -5.13
CA PHE A 107 -20.15 6.55 -6.54
C PHE A 107 -19.58 5.15 -6.83
N VAL A 108 -19.68 4.73 -8.08
CA VAL A 108 -18.89 3.61 -8.63
C VAL A 108 -18.03 4.12 -9.79
N LEU A 109 -16.77 3.71 -9.83
CA LEU A 109 -15.86 3.97 -10.94
C LEU A 109 -15.93 2.78 -11.92
N ARG A 110 -16.09 3.07 -13.21
CA ARG A 110 -16.18 2.05 -14.28
C ARG A 110 -14.98 2.07 -15.22
N ALA A 111 -14.57 0.90 -15.67
CA ALA A 111 -13.58 0.74 -16.74
C ALA A 111 -14.17 1.02 -18.14
N GLY A 112 -13.31 1.08 -19.15
CA GLY A 112 -13.68 1.23 -20.56
C GLY A 112 -14.69 0.20 -21.10
N ASN A 113 -14.71 -1.01 -20.53
CA ASN A 113 -15.66 -2.09 -20.86
C ASN A 113 -16.98 -2.02 -20.06
N GLY A 114 -17.13 -1.04 -19.16
CA GLY A 114 -18.31 -0.85 -18.31
C GLY A 114 -18.30 -1.58 -16.97
N GLU A 115 -17.31 -2.45 -16.69
CA GLU A 115 -17.17 -3.13 -15.40
C GLU A 115 -16.89 -2.14 -14.26
N ILE A 116 -17.37 -2.43 -13.05
CA ILE A 116 -17.10 -1.62 -11.86
C ILE A 116 -15.73 -2.04 -11.31
N ILE A 117 -14.81 -1.09 -11.18
CA ILE A 117 -13.42 -1.35 -10.76
C ILE A 117 -13.09 -0.80 -9.37
N ALA A 118 -13.89 0.16 -8.88
CA ALA A 118 -13.84 0.65 -7.51
C ALA A 118 -15.18 1.27 -7.10
N THR A 119 -15.44 1.32 -5.79
CA THR A 119 -16.63 1.93 -5.19
C THR A 119 -16.20 2.95 -4.13
N GLY A 120 -16.83 4.12 -4.14
CA GLY A 120 -16.64 5.15 -3.13
C GLY A 120 -17.32 4.80 -1.80
N THR A 121 -16.91 5.46 -0.72
CA THR A 121 -17.58 5.36 0.58
C THR A 121 -19.00 5.95 0.53
N ASN A 122 -19.94 5.40 1.32
CA ASN A 122 -21.31 5.90 1.37
C ASN A 122 -21.38 7.20 2.17
N GLN A 123 -21.77 8.28 1.49
CA GLN A 123 -22.02 9.61 2.02
C GLN A 123 -23.49 9.78 2.45
N GLY A 124 -23.82 10.86 3.16
CA GLY A 124 -25.17 11.18 3.59
C GLY A 124 -26.09 11.64 2.46
N SER A 125 -25.53 12.20 1.39
CA SER A 125 -26.28 12.71 0.23
C SER A 125 -25.64 12.33 -1.12
N LEU A 126 -26.36 12.56 -2.22
CA LEU A 126 -25.81 12.43 -3.58
C LEU A 126 -24.79 13.54 -3.88
N ASP A 127 -25.01 14.75 -3.38
CA ASP A 127 -24.12 15.90 -3.56
C ASP A 127 -22.76 15.67 -2.88
N GLU A 128 -22.77 15.09 -1.66
CA GLU A 128 -21.54 14.64 -1.00
C GLU A 128 -20.85 13.51 -1.78
N ALA A 129 -21.61 12.59 -2.38
CA ALA A 129 -21.06 11.52 -3.21
C ALA A 129 -20.42 12.05 -4.51
N GLU A 130 -20.92 13.15 -5.07
CA GLU A 130 -20.30 13.88 -6.17
C GLU A 130 -18.99 14.55 -5.74
N ALA A 131 -18.98 15.22 -4.58
CA ALA A 131 -17.77 15.78 -3.99
C ALA A 131 -16.69 14.70 -3.73
N ALA A 132 -17.09 13.54 -3.20
CA ALA A 132 -16.20 12.40 -3.01
C ALA A 132 -15.68 11.81 -4.34
N ALA A 133 -16.50 11.78 -5.39
CA ALA A 133 -16.07 11.35 -6.73
C ALA A 133 -15.02 12.31 -7.33
N LEU A 134 -15.21 13.62 -7.18
CA LEU A 134 -14.25 14.64 -7.58
C LEU A 134 -12.92 14.50 -6.82
N ALA A 135 -12.98 14.36 -5.49
CA ALA A 135 -11.79 14.13 -4.66
C ALA A 135 -11.02 12.87 -5.07
N ALA A 136 -11.72 11.75 -5.32
CA ALA A 136 -11.12 10.52 -5.81
C ALA A 136 -10.48 10.69 -7.21
N ARG A 137 -11.12 11.42 -8.12
CA ARG A 137 -10.58 11.74 -9.45
C ARG A 137 -9.30 12.56 -9.37
N ASP A 138 -9.29 13.60 -8.53
CA ASP A 138 -8.15 14.49 -8.36
C ASP A 138 -6.98 13.79 -7.68
N ALA A 139 -7.27 12.94 -6.68
CA ALA A 139 -6.28 12.07 -6.05
C ALA A 139 -5.60 11.12 -7.06
N ILE A 140 -6.36 10.43 -7.93
CA ILE A 140 -5.80 9.53 -8.95
C ILE A 140 -4.97 10.30 -9.99
N ALA A 141 -5.45 11.46 -10.44
CA ALA A 141 -4.73 12.30 -11.39
C ALA A 141 -3.41 12.83 -10.81
N GLY A 142 -3.44 13.35 -9.57
CA GLY A 142 -2.27 13.83 -8.84
C GLY A 142 -1.26 12.72 -8.53
N TYR A 143 -1.75 11.51 -8.23
CA TYR A 143 -0.93 10.33 -8.00
C TYR A 143 -0.09 9.95 -9.23
N ARG A 144 -0.69 9.88 -10.45
CA ARG A 144 0.09 9.62 -11.68
C ARG A 144 1.12 10.71 -11.96
N ALA A 145 0.75 11.97 -11.83
CA ALA A 145 1.70 13.08 -12.02
C ALA A 145 2.88 13.03 -11.02
N THR A 146 2.60 12.57 -9.80
CA THR A 146 3.62 12.37 -8.75
C THR A 146 4.55 11.19 -9.07
N TRP A 147 4.00 10.11 -9.63
CA TRP A 147 4.78 8.93 -10.07
C TRP A 147 5.84 9.32 -11.08
N ASP A 148 5.46 10.06 -12.13
CA ASP A 148 6.35 10.47 -13.21
C ASP A 148 7.41 11.50 -12.76
N ALA A 149 7.10 12.31 -11.74
CA ALA A 149 8.00 13.33 -11.20
C ALA A 149 8.91 12.84 -10.04
N ALA A 150 8.72 11.61 -9.55
CA ALA A 150 9.46 11.11 -8.39
C ALA A 150 10.98 10.98 -8.65
N THR A 151 11.79 11.35 -7.66
CA THR A 151 13.26 11.26 -7.69
C THR A 151 13.82 10.61 -6.41
N GLY A 152 15.10 10.21 -6.42
CA GLY A 152 15.72 9.49 -5.29
C GLY A 152 15.21 8.06 -5.11
N ARG A 153 14.97 7.66 -3.85
CA ARG A 153 14.58 6.30 -3.43
C ARG A 153 13.20 5.91 -3.96
N ARG A 154 13.14 5.03 -4.96
CA ARG A 154 11.87 4.58 -5.57
C ARG A 154 12.04 3.34 -6.44
N PHE A 155 10.94 2.68 -6.75
CA PHE A 155 10.83 1.89 -7.97
C PHE A 155 10.46 2.83 -9.14
N ALA A 156 11.18 2.73 -10.24
CA ALA A 156 10.83 3.39 -11.51
C ALA A 156 10.33 2.32 -12.48
N LEU A 157 9.04 2.35 -12.80
CA LEU A 157 8.42 1.51 -13.82
C LEU A 157 8.66 2.12 -15.21
N HIS A 158 8.92 1.25 -16.18
CA HIS A 158 9.17 1.61 -17.57
C HIS A 158 8.43 0.65 -18.52
N LEU A 159 8.22 1.13 -19.74
CA LEU A 159 7.72 0.37 -20.88
C LEU A 159 8.76 0.47 -21.99
N ASP A 160 9.22 -0.67 -22.54
CA ASP A 160 10.14 -0.67 -23.68
C ASP A 160 9.41 -0.62 -25.04
N ASN A 161 10.17 -0.36 -26.11
CA ASN A 161 9.65 -0.30 -27.48
C ASN A 161 9.05 -1.64 -27.98
N GLY A 162 9.27 -2.75 -27.27
CA GLY A 162 8.65 -4.06 -27.53
C GLY A 162 7.34 -4.29 -26.76
N GLY A 163 6.83 -3.25 -26.06
CA GLY A 163 5.63 -3.35 -25.25
C GLY A 163 5.83 -4.13 -23.94
N LYS A 164 7.08 -4.30 -23.47
CA LYS A 164 7.37 -5.01 -22.22
C LYS A 164 7.59 -4.04 -21.07
N HIS A 165 6.95 -4.33 -19.95
CA HIS A 165 7.13 -3.57 -18.72
C HIS A 165 8.36 -4.08 -17.96
N TYR A 166 9.13 -3.18 -17.36
CA TYR A 166 10.23 -3.52 -16.46
C TYR A 166 10.41 -2.40 -15.44
N TRP A 167 11.11 -2.67 -14.34
CA TRP A 167 11.40 -1.66 -13.32
C TRP A 167 12.87 -1.62 -12.91
N ASN A 168 13.27 -0.45 -12.43
CA ASN A 168 14.55 -0.19 -11.80
C ASN A 168 14.31 0.22 -10.34
N LEU A 169 15.08 -0.33 -9.41
CA LEU A 169 15.14 0.13 -8.03
C LEU A 169 16.24 1.18 -7.91
N HIS A 170 15.88 2.40 -7.49
CA HIS A 170 16.81 3.51 -7.33
C HIS A 170 17.16 3.75 -5.86
N ALA A 171 18.45 4.00 -5.59
CA ALA A 171 18.94 4.46 -4.30
C ALA A 171 18.74 5.99 -4.12
N GLY A 172 19.08 6.51 -2.94
CA GLY A 172 18.89 7.94 -2.61
C GLY A 172 19.69 8.92 -3.46
N ASN A 173 20.81 8.48 -4.04
CA ASN A 173 21.60 9.23 -5.02
C ASN A 173 21.08 9.10 -6.47
N GLY A 174 20.01 8.35 -6.70
CA GLY A 174 19.44 8.09 -8.02
C GLY A 174 20.07 6.93 -8.80
N GLU A 175 21.13 6.29 -8.30
CA GLU A 175 21.74 5.12 -8.96
C GLU A 175 20.82 3.89 -8.91
N ILE A 176 20.92 3.02 -9.91
CA ILE A 176 20.11 1.80 -10.02
C ILE A 176 20.81 0.67 -9.26
N VAL A 177 20.14 0.12 -8.25
CA VAL A 177 20.68 -0.96 -7.40
C VAL A 177 20.12 -2.35 -7.74
N LEU A 178 18.90 -2.43 -8.29
CA LEU A 178 18.32 -3.65 -8.86
C LEU A 178 17.56 -3.33 -10.14
N ARG A 179 17.53 -4.27 -11.07
CA ARG A 179 16.70 -4.26 -12.28
C ARG A 179 15.84 -5.50 -12.34
N SER A 180 14.64 -5.38 -12.90
CA SER A 180 13.77 -6.51 -13.15
C SER A 180 14.06 -7.21 -14.48
N GLN A 181 13.49 -8.40 -14.64
CA GLN A 181 13.22 -8.96 -15.96
C GLN A 181 12.13 -8.14 -16.70
N ARG A 182 11.90 -8.46 -17.97
CA ARG A 182 10.78 -7.92 -18.74
C ARG A 182 9.50 -8.71 -18.46
N TYR A 183 8.37 -8.02 -18.39
CA TYR A 183 7.04 -8.56 -18.13
C TYR A 183 6.07 -8.17 -19.24
N ASP A 184 5.05 -9.01 -19.47
CA ASP A 184 4.02 -8.79 -20.49
C ASP A 184 2.94 -7.78 -20.08
N SER A 185 2.91 -7.35 -18.81
CA SER A 185 1.94 -6.37 -18.31
C SER A 185 2.47 -5.57 -17.12
N GLU A 186 1.92 -4.36 -16.95
CA GLU A 186 2.16 -3.49 -15.81
C GLU A 186 1.86 -4.17 -14.47
N ALA A 187 0.73 -4.86 -14.36
CA ALA A 187 0.34 -5.60 -13.15
C ALA A 187 1.33 -6.72 -12.80
N ALA A 188 1.95 -7.37 -13.78
CA ALA A 188 3.00 -8.36 -13.54
C ALA A 188 4.33 -7.72 -13.08
N ALA A 189 4.69 -6.56 -13.64
CA ALA A 189 5.84 -5.78 -13.20
C ALA A 189 5.67 -5.27 -11.75
N LEU A 190 4.50 -4.69 -11.42
CA LEU A 190 4.12 -4.29 -10.06
C LEU A 190 4.19 -5.47 -9.09
N ASN A 191 3.65 -6.63 -9.46
CA ASN A 191 3.75 -7.83 -8.63
C ASN A 191 5.22 -8.25 -8.37
N GLY A 192 6.12 -8.01 -9.32
CA GLY A 192 7.56 -8.13 -9.13
C GLY A 192 8.12 -7.16 -8.08
N MET A 193 7.73 -5.88 -8.11
CA MET A 193 8.14 -4.87 -7.10
C MET A 193 7.68 -5.27 -5.69
N PHE A 194 6.41 -5.68 -5.54
CA PHE A 194 5.89 -6.18 -4.27
C PHE A 194 6.66 -7.42 -3.79
N SER A 195 7.01 -8.36 -4.68
CA SER A 195 7.82 -9.53 -4.32
C SER A 195 9.24 -9.14 -3.84
N VAL A 196 9.81 -8.06 -4.39
CA VAL A 196 11.10 -7.52 -3.92
C VAL A 196 10.99 -6.91 -2.53
N VAL A 197 9.89 -6.25 -2.19
CA VAL A 197 9.68 -5.75 -0.82
C VAL A 197 9.37 -6.88 0.16
N ASP A 198 8.58 -7.88 -0.23
CA ASP A 198 8.26 -9.06 0.58
C ASP A 198 9.47 -9.93 0.94
N HIS A 199 10.55 -9.89 0.13
CA HIS A 199 11.67 -10.84 0.21
C HIS A 199 13.05 -10.19 0.32
N GLY A 200 13.20 -8.97 -0.19
CA GLY A 200 14.49 -8.27 -0.31
C GLY A 200 15.05 -7.71 0.99
N THR A 201 14.30 -7.77 2.10
CA THR A 201 14.84 -7.52 3.45
C THR A 201 15.62 -8.72 4.00
N SER A 202 15.50 -9.90 3.39
CA SER A 202 16.18 -11.12 3.81
C SER A 202 17.51 -11.30 3.07
N ALA A 203 18.64 -11.15 3.77
CA ALA A 203 19.98 -11.38 3.21
C ALA A 203 20.16 -12.78 2.58
N ALA A 204 19.45 -13.80 3.08
CA ALA A 204 19.50 -15.16 2.57
C ALA A 204 18.85 -15.33 1.17
N ARG A 205 18.06 -14.35 0.71
CA ARG A 205 17.46 -14.35 -0.63
C ARG A 205 18.37 -13.79 -1.72
N TYR A 206 19.51 -13.21 -1.36
CA TYR A 206 20.50 -12.68 -2.29
C TYR A 206 21.61 -13.68 -2.57
N GLN A 207 21.75 -14.04 -3.83
CA GLN A 207 22.85 -14.86 -4.33
C GLN A 207 23.95 -13.93 -4.87
N VAL A 208 25.15 -13.97 -4.28
CA VAL A 208 26.33 -13.25 -4.77
C VAL A 208 27.06 -14.13 -5.78
N LEU A 209 26.95 -13.82 -7.07
CA LEU A 209 27.38 -14.68 -8.17
C LEU A 209 28.52 -14.03 -8.97
N PRO A 210 29.53 -14.78 -9.43
CA PRO A 210 30.59 -14.24 -10.28
C PRO A 210 30.06 -13.95 -11.70
N ALA A 211 30.54 -12.86 -12.31
CA ALA A 211 30.16 -12.48 -13.68
C ALA A 211 31.14 -13.03 -14.74
N ASN A 212 30.61 -13.38 -15.92
CA ASN A 212 31.41 -13.73 -17.09
C ASN A 212 32.11 -12.47 -17.63
N GLY A 213 33.35 -12.26 -17.20
CA GLY A 213 34.11 -11.02 -17.43
C GLY A 213 34.83 -10.49 -16.18
N GLY A 214 34.59 -11.11 -15.01
CA GLY A 214 35.15 -10.68 -13.73
C GLY A 214 34.18 -9.81 -12.93
N GLY A 215 34.40 -9.72 -11.62
CA GLY A 215 33.45 -9.10 -10.69
C GLY A 215 32.30 -10.02 -10.28
N TYR A 216 31.37 -9.47 -9.51
CA TYR A 216 30.27 -10.17 -8.85
C TYR A 216 28.97 -9.36 -8.94
N TYR A 217 27.85 -10.03 -9.14
CA TYR A 217 26.52 -9.43 -9.13
C TYR A 217 25.61 -10.12 -8.10
N LEU A 218 24.45 -9.54 -7.85
CA LEU A 218 23.42 -10.06 -6.96
C LEU A 218 22.22 -10.53 -7.77
N ASN A 219 21.71 -11.71 -7.48
CA ASN A 219 20.35 -12.12 -7.80
C ASN A 219 19.52 -12.19 -6.52
N LEU A 220 18.47 -11.39 -6.43
CA LEU A 220 17.43 -11.51 -5.40
C LEU A 220 16.40 -12.55 -5.86
N THR A 221 16.04 -13.47 -4.97
CA THR A 221 15.10 -14.57 -5.25
C THR A 221 13.84 -14.52 -4.39
N ALA A 222 12.72 -14.95 -4.97
CA ALA A 222 11.46 -15.13 -4.24
C ALA A 222 11.41 -16.46 -3.46
N SER A 223 10.36 -16.66 -2.67
CA SER A 223 10.13 -17.90 -1.92
C SER A 223 10.09 -19.17 -2.79
N ASN A 224 9.68 -19.04 -4.06
CA ASN A 224 9.65 -20.13 -5.05
C ASN A 224 10.99 -20.33 -5.80
N GLY A 225 12.04 -19.59 -5.45
CA GLY A 225 13.37 -19.67 -6.09
C GLY A 225 13.51 -18.88 -7.41
N GLN A 226 12.45 -18.25 -7.92
CA GLN A 226 12.56 -17.39 -9.10
C GLN A 226 13.38 -16.13 -8.79
N VAL A 227 14.22 -15.70 -9.74
CA VAL A 227 14.92 -14.42 -9.66
C VAL A 227 13.91 -13.30 -9.88
N ILE A 228 13.84 -12.36 -8.95
CA ILE A 228 12.92 -11.21 -8.97
C ILE A 228 13.64 -9.87 -9.12
N GLY A 229 14.97 -9.84 -9.00
CA GLY A 229 15.77 -8.67 -9.31
C GLY A 229 17.25 -9.02 -9.44
N THR A 230 17.96 -8.33 -10.33
CA THR A 230 19.39 -8.51 -10.60
C THR A 230 20.11 -7.17 -10.49
N SER A 231 21.25 -7.13 -9.79
CA SER A 231 22.07 -5.91 -9.65
C SER A 231 23.00 -5.69 -10.84
N GLU A 232 23.76 -4.59 -10.78
CA GLU A 232 24.96 -4.42 -11.61
C GLU A 232 26.10 -5.34 -11.16
N VAL A 233 27.14 -5.42 -12.01
CA VAL A 233 28.38 -6.14 -11.70
C VAL A 233 29.30 -5.23 -10.91
N TYR A 234 29.62 -5.63 -9.68
CA TYR A 234 30.58 -4.99 -8.80
C TYR A 234 31.97 -5.60 -8.95
N ALA A 235 33.03 -4.79 -8.86
CA ALA A 235 34.41 -5.25 -9.05
C ALA A 235 34.87 -6.36 -8.06
N THR A 236 34.27 -6.46 -6.87
CA THR A 236 34.64 -7.45 -5.84
C THR A 236 33.42 -8.02 -5.13
N LYS A 237 33.55 -9.21 -4.55
CA LYS A 237 32.50 -9.86 -3.75
C LYS A 237 32.05 -8.98 -2.58
N SER A 238 33.01 -8.35 -1.89
CA SER A 238 32.74 -7.42 -0.77
C SER A 238 31.97 -6.17 -1.20
N ASN A 239 32.18 -5.67 -2.43
CA ASN A 239 31.38 -4.56 -2.97
C ASN A 239 29.93 -5.01 -3.20
N ALA A 240 29.71 -6.22 -3.75
CA ALA A 240 28.37 -6.79 -3.94
C ALA A 240 27.66 -7.06 -2.59
N GLU A 241 28.38 -7.57 -1.59
CA GLU A 241 27.84 -7.80 -0.24
C GLU A 241 27.44 -6.47 0.43
N ARG A 242 28.24 -5.41 0.29
CA ARG A 242 27.84 -4.05 0.75
C ARG A 242 26.64 -3.50 -0.01
N ALA A 243 26.52 -3.76 -1.31
CA ALA A 243 25.35 -3.37 -2.09
C ALA A 243 24.08 -4.10 -1.64
N ARG A 244 24.16 -5.40 -1.34
CA ARG A 244 23.07 -6.18 -0.72
C ARG A 244 22.58 -5.50 0.57
N ASP A 245 23.51 -5.19 1.47
CA ASP A 245 23.18 -4.62 2.78
C ASP A 245 22.56 -3.21 2.65
N ALA A 246 23.02 -2.42 1.67
CA ALA A 246 22.41 -1.15 1.30
C ALA A 246 20.99 -1.32 0.73
N ILE A 247 20.72 -2.34 -0.09
CA ILE A 247 19.36 -2.63 -0.61
C ILE A 247 18.43 -3.07 0.53
N ILE A 248 18.90 -3.93 1.45
CA ILE A 248 18.14 -4.36 2.63
C ILE A 248 17.74 -3.16 3.50
N ALA A 249 18.65 -2.22 3.74
CA ALA A 249 18.37 -1.00 4.49
C ALA A 249 17.49 0.00 3.72
N LEU A 250 17.54 -0.02 2.39
CA LEU A 250 16.76 0.85 1.51
C LEU A 250 15.28 0.45 1.49
N LEU A 251 14.96 -0.84 1.35
CA LEU A 251 13.60 -1.31 1.07
C LEU A 251 12.52 -0.84 2.10
N PRO A 252 12.76 -0.86 3.43
CA PRO A 252 11.79 -0.34 4.41
C PRO A 252 11.56 1.18 4.31
N THR A 253 12.44 1.91 3.63
CA THR A 253 12.35 3.37 3.43
C THR A 253 11.79 3.76 2.07
N ILE A 254 11.42 2.78 1.24
CA ILE A 254 10.80 3.02 -0.06
C ILE A 254 9.30 3.14 0.11
N VAL A 255 8.79 4.28 -0.34
CA VAL A 255 7.40 4.46 -0.70
C VAL A 255 7.15 3.59 -1.96
N LEU A 256 6.46 2.45 -1.77
CA LEU A 256 5.91 1.64 -2.85
C LEU A 256 4.69 2.34 -3.44
N LEU A 257 4.90 3.49 -4.11
CA LEU A 257 3.87 4.34 -4.73
C LEU A 257 2.59 3.57 -5.07
#